data_AF-A0A0B2NV52-F1
#
_entry.id   AF-A0A0B2NV52-F1
#
_cell.length_a   1.000
_cell.length_b   1.000
_cell.length_c   1.000
_cell.angle_alpha   90.00
_cell.angle_beta   90.00
_cell.angle_gamma   90.00
#
_symmetry.space_group_name_H-M   'P 1'
#
loop_
_entity.id
_entity.type
_entity.pdbx_description
1 polymer ?
#
loop_
_entity_poly.entity_id
_entity_poly.type
_entity_poly.pdbx_seq_one_letter_code
_entity_poly.pdbx_strand_id
1 'polypeptide(L)'
;MTWVFPVVGGYKYLVRLHFCDIASISVGLLYFNVYVNGNLAYEDLDLSYVTNSLASPFYADFVVDGGDGALSVGVGPSKSSMPHVIDGILNAVEVMKLNNSRSSLDGEVCADLVMKSWSTRNNTGMLFTLVAAVCIVLSLSIVIRRRLIGSRESVSWSRLPVNLSDDSVKN
;
A
#
# COMPACT_ATOMS: atom_id res chain seq x y z
N MET A 1 -1.56 7.19 37.60
CA MET A 1 -1.75 5.93 36.85
C MET A 1 -1.09 6.04 35.50
N THR A 2 -0.40 4.99 35.04
CA THR A 2 0.27 4.98 33.73
C THR A 2 -0.01 3.66 33.02
N TRP A 3 -0.38 3.73 31.75
CA TRP A 3 -0.57 2.61 30.84
C TRP A 3 0.55 2.60 29.81
N VAL A 4 1.02 1.42 29.46
CA VAL A 4 2.10 1.21 28.47
C VAL A 4 1.60 0.26 27.39
N PHE A 5 1.78 0.65 26.14
CA PHE A 5 1.37 -0.08 24.95
C PHE A 5 2.59 -0.47 24.13
N PRO A 6 2.77 -1.76 23.79
CA PRO A 6 3.81 -2.16 22.85
C PRO A 6 3.47 -1.63 21.46
N VAL A 7 4.43 -0.97 20.82
CA VAL A 7 4.29 -0.38 19.48
C VAL A 7 5.49 -0.75 18.61
N VAL A 8 5.35 -0.55 17.30
CA VAL A 8 6.45 -0.75 16.34
C VAL A 8 7.15 0.58 16.12
N GLY A 9 8.47 0.63 16.34
CA GLY A 9 9.32 1.79 16.04
C GLY A 9 9.34 2.14 14.54
N GLY A 10 9.70 3.37 14.22
CA GLY A 10 9.71 3.88 12.84
C GLY A 10 8.33 4.24 12.28
N TYR A 11 7.29 4.18 13.12
CA TYR A 11 5.94 4.65 12.82
C TYR A 11 5.53 5.76 13.78
N LYS A 12 4.64 6.63 13.31
CA LYS A 12 3.91 7.55 14.18
C LYS A 12 2.57 6.92 14.57
N TYR A 13 2.04 7.34 15.69
CA TYR A 13 0.77 6.86 16.22
C TYR A 13 -0.14 8.04 16.58
N LEU A 14 -1.40 7.95 16.16
CA LEU A 14 -2.46 8.79 16.71
C LEU A 14 -2.92 8.16 18.02
N VAL A 15 -2.79 8.90 19.11
CA VAL A 15 -3.26 8.54 20.44
C VAL A 15 -4.46 9.43 20.74
N ARG A 16 -5.65 8.82 20.85
CA ARG A 16 -6.86 9.53 21.27
C ARG A 16 -7.21 9.14 22.69
N LEU A 17 -7.26 10.14 23.56
CA LEU A 17 -7.63 9.97 24.96
C LEU A 17 -9.07 10.42 25.14
N HIS A 18 -9.90 9.58 25.76
CA HIS A 18 -11.29 9.89 26.05
C HIS A 18 -11.50 10.12 27.54
N PHE A 19 -12.21 11.19 27.83
CA PHE A 19 -12.48 11.69 29.17
C PHE A 19 -13.96 11.98 29.35
N CYS A 20 -14.46 11.75 30.55
CA CYS A 20 -15.79 12.15 30.99
C CYS A 20 -15.80 12.14 32.52
N ASP A 21 -15.99 13.32 33.13
CA ASP A 21 -16.07 13.43 34.59
C ASP A 21 -17.43 12.93 35.08
N ILE A 22 -17.47 11.65 35.44
CA ILE A 22 -18.63 10.97 36.04
C ILE A 22 -18.48 10.76 37.55
N ALA A 23 -17.39 11.28 38.14
CA ALA A 23 -17.00 10.97 39.51
C ALA A 23 -17.11 12.20 40.43
N SER A 24 -16.97 13.41 39.89
CA SER A 24 -17.18 14.65 40.65
C SER A 24 -18.65 14.89 40.96
N ILE A 25 -18.93 15.42 42.14
CA ILE A 25 -20.28 15.83 42.58
C ILE A 25 -20.64 17.27 42.15
N SER A 26 -19.64 18.06 41.74
CA SER A 26 -19.76 19.45 41.30
C SER A 26 -18.64 19.80 40.33
N VAL A 27 -18.87 20.81 39.50
CA VAL A 27 -17.86 21.40 38.62
C VAL A 27 -16.69 21.99 39.43
N GLY A 28 -15.48 21.98 38.86
CA GLY A 28 -14.27 22.55 39.46
C GLY A 28 -13.70 21.76 40.64
N LEU A 29 -14.04 20.47 40.79
CA LEU A 29 -13.53 19.64 41.89
C LEU A 29 -12.35 18.73 41.50
N LEU A 30 -12.21 18.42 40.21
CA LEU A 30 -11.20 17.50 39.69
C LEU A 30 -10.29 18.22 38.71
N TYR A 31 -9.04 18.40 39.13
CA TYR A 31 -7.93 18.82 38.27
C TYR A 31 -6.91 17.68 38.20
N PHE A 32 -6.42 17.36 37.01
CA PHE A 32 -5.40 16.33 36.86
C PHE A 32 -4.49 16.61 35.67
N ASN A 33 -3.30 16.05 35.74
CA ASN A 33 -2.31 16.15 34.68
C ASN A 33 -2.42 14.95 33.75
N VAL A 34 -2.26 15.19 32.45
CA VAL A 34 -2.22 14.16 31.41
C VAL A 34 -0.81 14.10 30.84
N TYR A 35 -0.28 12.89 30.71
CA TYR A 35 1.06 12.64 30.20
C TYR A 35 1.01 11.70 29.00
N VAL A 36 1.81 12.00 27.97
CA VAL A 36 2.02 11.12 26.81
C VAL A 36 3.51 10.97 26.58
N ASN A 37 4.00 9.73 26.56
CA ASN A 37 5.42 9.38 26.53
C ASN A 37 6.25 10.10 27.61
N GLY A 38 5.69 10.20 28.83
CA GLY A 38 6.31 10.89 29.97
C GLY A 38 6.30 12.42 29.89
N ASN A 39 5.86 13.00 28.78
CA ASN A 39 5.76 14.45 28.61
C ASN A 39 4.40 14.95 29.10
N LEU A 40 4.39 16.10 29.78
CA LEU A 40 3.16 16.76 30.21
C LEU A 40 2.39 17.27 28.98
N ALA A 41 1.23 16.67 28.72
CA ALA A 41 0.39 16.97 27.57
C ALA A 41 -0.75 17.94 27.93
N TYR A 42 -1.34 17.76 29.13
CA TYR A 42 -2.22 18.75 29.75
C TYR A 42 -1.81 18.94 31.21
N GLU A 43 -1.64 20.19 31.60
CA GLU A 43 -1.50 20.61 32.99
C GLU A 43 -2.87 21.02 33.53
N ASP A 44 -3.20 20.60 34.75
CA ASP A 44 -4.39 21.03 35.49
C ASP A 44 -5.69 20.94 34.68
N LEU A 45 -5.90 19.81 33.99
CA LEU A 45 -7.09 19.57 33.19
C LEU A 45 -8.33 19.47 34.08
N ASP A 46 -9.28 20.38 33.85
CA ASP A 46 -10.64 20.36 34.41
C ASP A 46 -11.65 20.16 33.28
N LEU A 47 -12.24 18.98 33.24
CA LEU A 47 -13.21 18.58 32.21
C LEU A 47 -14.51 19.40 32.30
N SER A 48 -14.88 19.82 33.50
CA SER A 48 -16.10 20.60 33.73
C SER A 48 -15.97 22.03 33.19
N TYR A 49 -14.76 22.59 33.26
CA TYR A 49 -14.44 23.86 32.62
C TYR A 49 -14.44 23.74 31.09
N VAL A 50 -13.82 22.70 30.54
CA VAL A 50 -13.72 22.50 29.09
C VAL A 50 -15.08 22.21 28.44
N THR A 51 -15.95 21.45 29.11
CA THR A 51 -17.23 20.99 28.56
C THR A 51 -18.45 21.78 29.07
N ASN A 52 -18.26 22.71 30.01
CA ASN A 52 -19.31 23.47 30.70
C ASN A 52 -20.37 22.61 31.42
N SER A 53 -20.05 21.34 31.73
CA SER A 53 -20.95 20.42 32.43
C SER A 53 -20.16 19.25 33.01
N LEU A 54 -20.74 18.55 34.00
CA LEU A 54 -20.29 17.21 34.36
C LEU A 54 -20.84 16.17 33.38
N ALA A 55 -20.28 14.96 33.41
CA ALA A 55 -20.70 13.82 32.61
C ALA A 55 -20.75 14.09 31.08
N SER A 56 -20.01 15.08 30.62
CA SER A 56 -19.88 15.42 29.20
C SER A 56 -18.62 14.80 28.61
N PRO A 57 -18.72 14.15 27.44
CA PRO A 57 -17.56 13.54 26.80
C PRO A 57 -16.60 14.60 26.26
N PHE A 58 -15.30 14.36 26.44
CA PHE A 58 -14.21 15.13 25.87
C PHE A 58 -13.16 14.17 25.33
N TYR A 59 -12.53 14.50 24.19
CA TYR A 59 -11.39 13.74 23.68
C TYR A 59 -10.26 14.66 23.27
N ALA A 60 -9.04 14.14 23.34
CA ALA A 60 -7.84 14.82 22.89
C ALA A 60 -6.95 13.90 22.07
N ASP A 61 -6.45 14.42 20.95
CA ASP A 61 -5.64 13.70 19.99
C ASP A 61 -4.17 14.14 20.04
N PHE A 62 -3.28 13.15 20.06
CA PHE A 62 -1.84 13.37 20.02
C PHE A 62 -1.21 12.52 18.92
N VAL A 63 -0.24 13.08 18.21
CA VAL A 63 0.60 12.30 17.30
C VAL A 63 1.97 12.12 17.95
N VAL A 64 2.35 10.88 18.19
CA VAL A 64 3.63 10.54 18.84
C VAL A 64 4.45 9.59 18.00
N ASP A 65 5.76 9.64 18.16
CA ASP A 65 6.67 8.66 17.55
C ASP A 65 6.65 7.35 18.36
N GLY A 66 6.65 6.22 17.67
CA GLY A 66 6.74 4.89 18.28
C GLY A 66 8.10 4.62 18.92
N GLY A 67 9.15 5.36 18.54
CA GLY A 67 10.46 5.35 19.17
C GLY A 67 11.00 3.94 19.44
N ASP A 68 11.30 3.68 20.71
CA ASP A 68 11.91 2.44 21.22
C ASP A 68 10.92 1.26 21.35
N GLY A 69 9.73 1.37 20.75
CA GLY A 69 8.75 0.29 20.71
C GLY A 69 7.78 0.24 21.89
N ALA A 70 7.73 1.30 22.70
CA ALA A 70 6.76 1.44 23.77
C ALA A 70 6.17 2.86 23.79
N LEU A 71 4.84 2.94 23.88
CA LEU A 71 4.08 4.16 24.02
C LEU A 71 3.46 4.19 25.42
N SER A 72 3.57 5.30 26.14
CA SER A 72 2.94 5.45 27.46
C SER A 72 1.94 6.59 27.51
N VAL A 73 0.85 6.36 28.23
CA VAL A 73 -0.17 7.37 28.56
C VAL A 73 -0.34 7.35 30.07
N GLY A 74 -0.42 8.51 30.69
CA GLY A 74 -0.63 8.62 32.12
C GLY A 74 -1.58 9.73 32.51
N VAL A 75 -2.24 9.53 33.65
CA VAL A 75 -2.94 10.60 34.38
C VAL A 75 -2.44 10.64 35.82
N GLY A 76 -2.34 11.83 36.39
CA GLY A 76 -1.84 11.99 37.75
C GLY A 76 -2.34 13.26 38.43
N PRO A 77 -2.20 13.34 39.77
CA PRO A 77 -2.82 14.38 40.55
C PRO A 77 -2.25 15.75 40.19
N SER A 78 -3.13 16.76 40.22
CA SER A 78 -2.75 18.17 40.18
C SER A 78 -2.73 18.75 41.59
N LYS A 79 -1.85 19.73 41.82
CA LYS A 79 -1.84 20.53 43.06
C LYS A 79 -3.05 21.47 43.16
N SER A 80 -3.71 21.74 42.04
CA SER A 80 -4.92 22.57 41.94
C SER A 80 -6.18 21.77 42.29
N SER A 81 -6.08 20.44 42.41
CA SER A 81 -7.19 19.56 42.78
C SER A 81 -7.45 19.54 44.29
N MET A 82 -8.70 19.23 44.67
CA MET A 82 -9.05 19.04 46.08
C MET A 82 -8.25 17.85 46.65
N PRO A 83 -7.59 17.99 47.82
CA PRO A 83 -6.81 16.91 48.40
C PRO A 83 -7.69 15.69 48.74
N HIS A 84 -7.17 14.48 48.48
CA HIS A 84 -7.74 13.18 48.85
C HIS A 84 -9.03 12.72 48.14
N VAL A 85 -9.36 13.27 46.96
CA VAL A 85 -10.59 12.89 46.23
C VAL A 85 -10.29 11.92 45.09
N ILE A 86 -9.72 12.40 43.99
CA ILE A 86 -9.43 11.62 42.78
C ILE A 86 -8.13 12.16 42.16
N ASP A 87 -7.19 11.26 41.87
CA ASP A 87 -5.87 11.63 41.30
C ASP A 87 -5.92 11.91 39.80
N GLY A 88 -6.97 11.49 39.10
CA GLY A 88 -7.17 11.71 37.66
C GLY A 88 -8.10 10.68 37.06
N ILE A 89 -8.64 10.98 35.88
CA ILE A 89 -9.59 10.12 35.19
C ILE A 89 -9.18 9.92 33.74
N LEU A 90 -9.34 8.70 33.24
CA LEU A 90 -9.16 8.34 31.84
C LEU A 90 -10.16 7.23 31.52
N ASN A 91 -11.11 7.52 30.63
CA ASN A 91 -12.24 6.62 30.37
C ASN A 91 -11.90 5.61 29.27
N ALA A 92 -11.19 6.04 28.22
CA ALA A 92 -10.67 5.15 27.18
C ALA A 92 -9.43 5.71 26.49
N VAL A 93 -8.68 4.82 25.83
CA VAL A 93 -7.50 5.15 25.02
C VAL A 93 -7.61 4.41 23.69
N GLU A 94 -7.47 5.13 22.59
CA GLU A 94 -7.29 4.56 21.26
C GLU A 94 -5.85 4.82 20.80
N VAL A 95 -5.19 3.79 20.26
CA VAL A 95 -3.83 3.89 19.70
C VAL A 95 -3.86 3.38 18.27
N MET A 96 -3.71 4.28 17.31
CA MET A 96 -3.81 3.97 15.88
C MET A 96 -2.47 4.22 15.19
N LYS A 97 -1.92 3.20 14.53
CA LYS A 97 -0.69 3.33 13.73
C LYS A 97 -0.96 4.19 12.50
N LEU A 98 -0.13 5.21 12.27
CA LEU A 98 -0.13 6.02 11.06
C LEU A 98 0.85 5.45 10.03
N ASN A 99 0.60 5.73 8.75
CA ASN A 99 1.50 5.28 7.70
C ASN A 99 2.89 5.92 7.85
N ASN A 100 3.92 5.21 7.42
CA ASN A 100 5.26 5.76 7.32
C ASN A 100 5.40 6.64 6.07
N SER A 101 6.58 7.24 5.85
CA SER A 101 6.90 8.02 4.65
C SER A 101 6.78 7.23 3.34
N ARG A 102 6.69 5.89 3.43
CA ARG A 102 6.47 4.98 2.32
C ARG A 102 4.99 4.57 2.19
N SER A 103 4.05 5.24 2.86
CA SER A 103 2.62 4.93 2.81
C SER A 103 2.28 3.48 3.22
N SER A 104 3.11 2.86 4.06
CA SER A 104 2.95 1.48 4.54
C SER A 104 2.58 1.48 6.02
N LEU A 105 1.89 0.42 6.48
CA LEU A 105 1.59 0.12 7.90
C LEU A 105 2.28 -1.17 8.38
N ASP A 106 2.93 -1.91 7.46
CA ASP A 106 3.43 -3.27 7.67
C ASP A 106 4.84 -3.48 7.06
N GLY A 107 5.76 -2.59 7.41
CA GLY A 107 7.17 -2.64 7.01
C GLY A 107 7.58 -1.65 5.92
N GLU A 108 8.84 -1.77 5.50
CA GLU A 108 9.53 -0.84 4.61
C GLU A 108 9.13 -0.97 3.13
N VAL A 109 8.46 -2.05 2.74
CA VAL A 109 8.08 -2.30 1.34
C VAL A 109 6.60 -2.02 1.17
N CYS A 110 6.27 -0.97 0.42
CA CYS A 110 4.87 -0.71 0.07
C CYS A 110 4.39 -1.76 -0.93
N ALA A 111 3.21 -2.32 -0.70
CA ALA A 111 2.52 -3.13 -1.70
C ALA A 111 2.42 -2.40 -3.05
N ASP A 112 2.29 -1.07 -3.04
CA ASP A 112 2.23 -0.24 -4.25
C ASP A 112 3.54 -0.22 -5.06
N LEU A 113 4.71 -0.23 -4.39
CA LEU A 113 6.01 -0.36 -5.07
C LEU A 113 6.17 -1.74 -5.70
N VAL A 114 5.68 -2.79 -5.04
CA VAL A 114 5.67 -4.15 -5.57
C VAL A 114 4.76 -4.25 -6.79
N MET A 115 3.55 -3.69 -6.73
CA MET A 115 2.60 -3.67 -7.85
C MET A 115 3.14 -2.87 -9.05
N LYS A 116 3.77 -1.72 -8.80
CA LYS A 116 4.35 -0.88 -9.86
C LYS A 116 5.56 -1.55 -10.53
N SER A 117 6.38 -2.25 -9.75
CA SER A 117 7.48 -3.08 -10.26
C SER A 117 6.96 -4.22 -11.15
N TRP A 118 5.91 -4.92 -10.71
CA TRP A 118 5.28 -6.00 -11.47
C TRP A 118 4.69 -5.51 -12.80
N SER A 119 3.99 -4.38 -12.79
CA SER A 119 3.43 -3.76 -14.00
C SER A 119 4.52 -3.36 -15.00
N THR A 120 5.65 -2.83 -14.50
CA THR A 120 6.80 -2.47 -15.34
C THR A 120 7.48 -3.72 -15.93
N ARG A 121 7.51 -4.85 -15.21
CA ARG A 121 8.05 -6.13 -15.70
C ARG A 121 7.24 -6.70 -16.88
N ASN A 122 5.94 -6.45 -16.95
CA ASN A 122 5.14 -6.83 -18.11
C ASN A 122 5.52 -6.05 -19.38
N ASN A 123 6.10 -4.85 -19.24
CA ASN A 123 6.56 -4.05 -20.38
C ASN A 123 7.86 -4.61 -20.99
N THR A 124 8.63 -5.41 -20.25
CA THR A 124 9.79 -6.15 -20.78
C THR A 124 9.37 -7.28 -21.73
N GLY A 125 8.12 -7.75 -21.63
CA GLY A 125 7.54 -8.72 -22.57
C GLY A 125 7.30 -8.15 -23.97
N MET A 126 7.20 -6.82 -24.11
CA MET A 126 6.93 -6.16 -25.40
C MET A 126 8.08 -6.29 -26.40
N LEU A 127 9.33 -6.39 -25.94
CA LEU A 127 10.49 -6.61 -26.81
C LEU A 127 10.57 -8.06 -27.31
N PHE A 128 10.29 -9.04 -26.43
CA PHE A 128 10.30 -10.45 -26.81
C PHE A 128 9.18 -10.79 -27.81
N THR A 129 8.00 -10.17 -27.67
CA THR A 129 6.89 -10.35 -28.62
C THR A 129 7.21 -9.76 -30.00
N LEU A 130 7.85 -8.58 -30.05
CA LEU A 130 8.31 -7.96 -31.29
C LEU A 130 9.35 -8.81 -32.03
N VAL A 131 10.35 -9.33 -31.33
CA VAL A 131 11.38 -10.20 -31.93
C VAL A 131 10.77 -11.49 -32.49
N ALA A 132 9.88 -12.14 -31.73
CA ALA A 132 9.20 -13.34 -32.17
C ALA A 132 8.34 -13.11 -33.44
N ALA A 133 7.63 -11.99 -33.51
CA ALA A 133 6.84 -11.62 -34.68
C ALA A 133 7.70 -11.43 -35.94
N VAL A 134 8.85 -10.76 -35.82
CA VAL A 134 9.79 -10.58 -36.93
C VAL A 134 10.35 -11.93 -37.42
N CYS A 135 10.71 -12.83 -36.51
CA CYS A 135 11.20 -14.17 -36.86
C CYS A 135 10.14 -14.98 -37.63
N ILE A 136 8.87 -14.91 -37.22
CA ILE A 136 7.77 -15.60 -37.89
C ILE A 136 7.60 -15.06 -39.32
N VAL A 137 7.57 -13.73 -39.50
CA VAL A 137 7.44 -13.11 -40.85
C VAL A 137 8.60 -13.49 -41.77
N LEU A 138 9.83 -13.48 -41.26
CA LEU A 138 11.01 -13.89 -42.03
C LEU A 138 10.93 -15.37 -42.44
N SER A 139 10.53 -16.26 -41.53
CA SER A 139 10.39 -17.69 -41.84
C SER A 139 9.31 -17.94 -42.91
N LEU A 140 8.15 -17.29 -42.82
CA LEU A 140 7.07 -17.39 -43.80
C LEU A 140 7.49 -16.85 -45.17
N SER A 141 8.18 -15.70 -45.22
CA SER A 141 8.67 -15.14 -46.48
C SER A 141 9.73 -16.01 -47.15
N ILE A 142 10.56 -16.74 -46.39
CA ILE A 142 11.49 -17.73 -46.94
C ILE A 142 10.73 -18.94 -47.50
N VAL A 143 9.73 -19.47 -46.77
CA VAL A 143 8.92 -20.62 -47.24
C VAL A 143 8.14 -20.28 -48.50
N ILE A 144 7.51 -19.10 -48.56
CA ILE A 144 6.77 -18.63 -49.75
C ILE A 144 7.72 -18.50 -50.93
N ARG A 145 8.91 -17.90 -50.74
CA ARG A 145 9.93 -17.81 -51.80
C ARG A 145 10.37 -19.19 -52.30
N ARG A 146 10.63 -20.14 -51.39
CA ARG A 146 10.99 -21.52 -51.75
C ARG A 146 9.89 -22.23 -52.54
N ARG A 147 8.63 -22.10 -52.11
CA ARG A 147 7.47 -22.68 -52.82
C ARG A 147 7.25 -22.06 -54.20
N LEU A 148 7.45 -20.74 -54.32
CA LEU A 148 7.31 -20.04 -55.60
C LEU A 148 8.43 -20.42 -56.58
N ILE A 149 9.68 -20.56 -56.11
CA ILE A 149 10.80 -21.00 -56.95
C ILE A 149 10.60 -22.45 -57.42
N GLY A 150 10.20 -23.36 -56.53
CA GLY A 150 9.91 -24.75 -56.90
C GLY A 150 8.76 -24.89 -57.90
N SER A 151 7.77 -24.00 -57.85
CA SER A 151 6.67 -23.98 -58.84
C SER A 151 7.09 -23.44 -60.20
N ARG A 152 8.18 -22.66 -60.31
CA ARG A 152 8.67 -22.14 -61.60
C ARG A 152 9.43 -23.19 -62.39
N GLU A 153 10.02 -24.18 -61.73
CA GLU A 153 10.73 -25.28 -62.40
C GLU A 153 9.80 -26.39 -62.92
N SER A 154 8.54 -26.46 -62.47
CA SER A 154 7.60 -27.52 -62.87
C SER A 154 6.81 -27.24 -64.16
N VAL A 155 7.13 -26.17 -64.91
CA VAL A 155 6.37 -25.79 -66.13
C VAL A 155 7.29 -25.64 -67.34
N SER A 156 7.86 -26.76 -67.83
CA SER A 156 8.49 -26.81 -69.17
C SER A 156 8.66 -28.25 -69.68
N TRP A 157 7.56 -28.88 -70.09
CA TRP A 157 7.61 -30.07 -70.97
C TRP A 157 6.46 -29.99 -71.97
N SER A 158 6.68 -29.30 -73.09
CA SER A 158 5.86 -29.45 -74.30
C SER A 158 6.36 -30.65 -75.12
N ARG A 159 5.43 -31.39 -75.74
CA ARG A 159 5.74 -32.58 -76.53
C ARG A 159 6.27 -32.20 -77.93
N LEU A 160 7.34 -32.88 -78.37
CA LEU A 160 7.93 -32.76 -79.71
C LEU A 160 7.08 -33.48 -80.77
N PRO A 161 7.10 -32.99 -82.03
CA PRO A 161 6.35 -33.59 -83.13
C PRO A 161 7.11 -34.82 -83.68
N VAL A 162 6.37 -35.87 -84.01
CA VAL A 162 6.90 -37.04 -84.72
C VAL A 162 6.53 -36.90 -86.19
N ASN A 163 7.50 -36.52 -87.02
CA ASN A 163 7.44 -36.75 -88.46
C ASN A 163 7.82 -38.22 -88.72
N LEU A 164 6.97 -38.92 -89.48
CA LEU A 164 7.31 -40.17 -90.16
C LEU A 164 7.05 -39.95 -91.64
N SER A 165 8.13 -39.73 -92.38
CA SER A 165 8.19 -39.94 -93.83
C SER A 165 8.59 -41.39 -94.07
N ASP A 166 7.84 -42.11 -94.90
CA ASP A 166 8.45 -43.02 -95.86
C ASP A 166 7.54 -43.23 -97.07
N ASP A 167 8.16 -43.02 -98.24
CA ASP A 167 7.67 -43.26 -99.59
C ASP A 167 7.39 -44.74 -99.85
N SER A 168 6.39 -45.01 -100.69
CA SER A 168 6.54 -46.07 -101.70
C SER A 168 5.65 -45.85 -102.92
N VAL A 169 6.31 -45.45 -104.00
CA VAL A 169 5.90 -45.42 -105.41
C VAL A 169 5.71 -46.86 -105.96
N LYS A 170 4.62 -47.17 -106.68
CA LYS A 170 4.54 -47.52 -108.13
C LYS A 170 3.29 -48.32 -108.55
N ASN A 171 2.82 -47.94 -109.75
CA ASN A 171 1.91 -48.57 -110.73
C ASN A 171 0.40 -48.49 -110.48
#